data_AF-A0A2I0HVU3-F1
#
_entry.id   AF-A0A2I0HVU3-F1
#
_cell.length_a   1.000
_cell.length_b   1.000
_cell.length_c   1.000
_cell.angle_alpha   90.00
_cell.angle_beta   90.00
_cell.angle_gamma   90.00
#
_symmetry.space_group_name_H-M   'P 1'
#
loop_
_entity.id
_entity.type
_entity.pdbx_description
1 polymer ?
#
loop_
_entity_poly.entity_id
_entity_poly.type
_entity_poly.pdbx_seq_one_letter_code
_entity_poly.pdbx_strand_id
1 'polypeptide(L)'
;MDGDVVQITVPSKDEVMELASESEKKYKARLESCKHIPDVEDVSSHKGFELSKTPVELKSGEWALKVVPWIGGRILSMEHLPSGSQWLHSRIDINGYEEYSGREYRSAGCTEEYAVIERDLEHAGEEESLILEGDIGGGLAIQRQISIPKDNPKVFRIDSSIIARKVGAGSGGFSRLVCLRAHPMFTLLHPTESFISFTTVNGSKHEIWPDSGEQTFEGDLMPNGKWTLCDKCLGIGLVSRFSTNEVFKCMIHWGTGTVNLELWSEERPVSKESPLRISHEYEVISIP
;
A
#
# COMPACT_ATOMS: atom_id res chain seq x y z
N MET A 1 3.58 31.37 41.71
CA MET A 1 3.67 31.04 40.27
C MET A 1 3.10 29.63 40.12
N ASP A 2 1.85 29.42 40.51
CA ASP A 2 0.57 29.88 39.90
C ASP A 2 0.21 28.96 38.75
N GLY A 3 -0.46 27.86 39.11
CA GLY A 3 -1.09 26.96 38.16
C GLY A 3 -2.50 27.46 37.90
N ASP A 4 -2.66 28.23 36.83
CA ASP A 4 -3.98 28.67 36.39
C ASP A 4 -4.74 27.51 35.74
N VAL A 5 -5.97 27.30 36.20
CA VAL A 5 -6.91 26.33 35.63
C VAL A 5 -7.45 26.89 34.33
N VAL A 6 -7.13 26.25 33.20
CA VAL A 6 -7.69 26.59 31.89
C VAL A 6 -9.09 26.00 31.78
N GLN A 7 -10.11 26.86 31.77
CA GLN A 7 -11.47 26.47 31.40
C GLN A 7 -11.62 26.50 29.87
N ILE A 8 -11.89 25.35 29.28
CA ILE A 8 -12.25 25.24 27.86
C ILE A 8 -13.77 25.22 27.77
N THR A 9 -14.34 26.27 27.20
CA THR A 9 -15.78 26.35 26.92
C THR A 9 -16.05 25.59 25.62
N VAL A 10 -16.78 24.48 25.72
CA VAL A 10 -17.24 23.72 24.56
C VAL A 10 -18.50 24.40 24.01
N PRO A 11 -18.62 24.63 22.69
CA PRO A 11 -19.81 25.23 22.11
C PRO A 11 -21.04 24.37 22.39
N SER A 12 -22.17 25.05 22.55
CA SER A 12 -23.46 24.42 22.75
C SER A 12 -23.89 23.64 21.50
N LYS A 13 -24.79 22.67 21.70
CA LYS A 13 -25.31 21.85 20.61
C LYS A 13 -25.97 22.69 19.51
N ASP A 14 -26.59 23.80 19.89
CA ASP A 14 -27.26 24.71 18.96
C ASP A 14 -26.25 25.48 18.09
N GLU A 15 -25.14 25.95 18.67
CA GLU A 15 -24.04 26.58 17.93
C GLU A 15 -23.37 25.61 16.94
N VAL A 16 -23.20 24.34 17.35
CA VAL A 16 -22.65 23.30 16.45
C VAL A 16 -23.62 23.00 15.30
N MET A 17 -24.92 22.95 15.57
CA MET A 17 -25.95 22.76 14.54
C MET A 17 -26.02 23.94 13.57
N GLU A 18 -25.90 25.17 14.07
CA GLU A 18 -25.91 26.38 13.24
C GLU A 18 -24.71 26.38 12.28
N LEU A 19 -23.50 26.13 12.80
CA LEU A 19 -22.27 26.01 12.01
C LEU A 19 -22.36 24.90 10.95
N ALA A 20 -22.94 23.74 11.29
CA ALA A 20 -23.16 22.65 10.35
C ALA A 20 -24.14 23.06 9.24
N SER A 21 -25.20 23.79 9.57
CA SER A 21 -26.19 24.27 8.61
C SER A 21 -25.62 25.33 7.65
N GLU A 22 -24.76 26.21 8.16
CA GLU A 22 -24.09 27.23 7.36
C GLU A 22 -23.06 26.60 6.41
N SER A 23 -22.32 25.60 6.90
CA SER A 23 -21.42 24.77 6.10
C SER A 23 -22.16 24.10 4.93
N GLU A 24 -23.30 23.47 5.20
CA GLU A 24 -24.09 22.77 4.17
C GLU A 24 -24.65 23.73 3.12
N LYS A 25 -25.15 24.89 3.55
CA LYS A 25 -25.62 25.95 2.64
C LYS A 25 -24.49 26.47 1.75
N LYS A 26 -23.30 26.70 2.33
CA LYS A 26 -22.12 27.17 1.59
C LYS A 26 -21.61 26.12 0.61
N TYR A 27 -21.70 24.84 0.97
CA TYR A 27 -21.37 23.73 0.09
C TYR A 27 -22.35 23.62 -1.09
N LYS A 28 -23.66 23.70 -0.85
CA LYS A 28 -24.67 23.71 -1.92
C LYS A 28 -24.53 24.90 -2.86
N ALA A 29 -24.31 26.10 -2.35
CA ALA A 29 -24.08 27.28 -3.17
C ALA A 29 -22.80 27.16 -4.05
N ARG A 30 -21.78 26.45 -3.58
CA ARG A 30 -20.56 26.14 -4.37
C ARG A 30 -20.84 25.11 -5.46
N LEU A 31 -21.66 24.10 -5.19
CA LEU A 31 -22.10 23.13 -6.20
C LEU A 31 -22.92 23.79 -7.30
N GLU A 32 -23.84 24.69 -6.93
CA GLU A 32 -24.71 25.41 -7.87
C GLU A 32 -23.95 26.45 -8.71
N SER A 33 -22.84 26.99 -8.20
CA SER A 33 -21.98 27.94 -8.92
C SER A 33 -20.78 27.28 -9.62
N CYS A 34 -20.63 25.96 -9.49
CA CYS A 34 -19.56 25.21 -10.13
C CYS A 34 -19.80 25.15 -11.63
N LYS A 35 -18.86 25.65 -12.43
CA LYS A 35 -18.95 25.59 -13.89
C LYS A 35 -18.97 24.13 -14.34
N HIS A 36 -20.00 23.77 -15.10
CA HIS A 36 -20.11 22.46 -15.72
C HIS A 36 -18.90 22.25 -16.64
N ILE A 37 -18.23 21.10 -16.50
CA ILE A 37 -17.18 20.68 -17.44
C ILE A 37 -17.86 20.51 -18.80
N PRO A 38 -17.39 21.16 -19.88
CA PRO A 38 -17.96 20.95 -21.20
C PRO A 38 -17.58 19.55 -21.70
N ASP A 39 -18.53 18.88 -22.35
CA ASP A 39 -18.28 17.65 -23.09
C ASP A 39 -17.23 17.91 -24.17
N VAL A 40 -16.28 16.99 -24.27
CA VAL A 40 -15.05 17.08 -25.05
C VAL A 40 -15.37 17.15 -26.54
N GLU A 41 -15.12 18.30 -27.16
CA GLU A 41 -14.80 18.38 -28.60
C GLU A 41 -13.61 19.33 -28.84
N ASP A 42 -12.71 18.80 -29.65
CA ASP A 42 -11.49 19.35 -30.27
C ASP A 42 -10.16 19.41 -29.48
N VAL A 43 -9.37 18.38 -29.78
CA VAL A 43 -7.96 18.13 -29.47
C VAL A 43 -7.08 19.00 -30.36
N SER A 44 -6.31 19.91 -29.76
CA SER A 44 -5.17 20.54 -30.44
C SER A 44 -3.86 19.81 -30.09
N SER A 45 -3.60 18.80 -30.91
CA SER A 45 -2.27 18.40 -31.41
C SER A 45 -1.11 18.34 -30.42
N HIS A 46 -0.95 17.21 -29.72
CA HIS A 46 0.35 16.54 -29.57
C HIS A 46 0.19 15.11 -30.10
N LYS A 47 0.78 14.82 -31.26
CA LYS A 47 0.85 13.48 -31.84
C LYS A 47 1.74 12.60 -30.95
N GLY A 48 1.12 11.81 -30.11
CA GLY A 48 1.64 10.57 -29.57
C GLY A 48 0.45 9.64 -29.47
N PHE A 49 0.51 8.47 -30.10
CA PHE A 49 -0.49 7.43 -29.89
C PHE A 49 -0.69 7.25 -28.38
N GLU A 50 -1.91 7.43 -27.90
CA GLU A 50 -2.30 6.95 -26.58
C GLU A 50 -2.25 5.43 -26.68
N LEU A 51 -1.07 4.85 -26.41
CA LEU A 51 -0.90 3.41 -26.28
C LEU A 51 -1.90 3.00 -25.21
N SER A 52 -2.85 2.14 -25.56
CA SER A 52 -3.77 1.54 -24.59
C SER A 52 -2.91 0.95 -23.48
N LYS A 53 -2.85 1.63 -22.32
CA LYS A 53 -2.02 1.18 -21.22
C LYS A 53 -2.69 -0.07 -20.64
N THR A 54 -2.11 -1.24 -20.92
CA THR A 54 -2.66 -2.54 -20.53
C THR A 54 -1.93 -3.05 -19.29
N PRO A 55 -2.63 -3.49 -18.23
CA PRO A 55 -1.98 -4.01 -17.03
C PRO A 55 -1.10 -5.21 -17.37
N VAL A 56 0.03 -5.33 -16.67
CA VAL A 56 0.89 -6.51 -16.75
C VAL A 56 0.27 -7.60 -15.88
N GLU A 57 -0.04 -8.75 -16.48
CA GLU A 57 -0.50 -9.91 -15.73
C GLU A 57 0.68 -10.81 -15.36
N LEU A 58 0.77 -11.19 -14.09
CA LEU A 58 1.58 -12.32 -13.62
C LEU A 58 0.62 -13.42 -13.18
N LYS A 59 0.81 -14.65 -13.66
CA LYS A 59 -0.06 -15.77 -13.34
C LYS A 59 0.73 -17.03 -13.06
N SER A 60 0.18 -17.86 -12.19
CA SER A 60 0.60 -19.23 -11.94
C SER A 60 -0.64 -20.12 -11.77
N GLY A 61 -0.46 -21.35 -11.29
CA GLY A 61 -1.59 -22.21 -10.90
C GLY A 61 -2.40 -21.68 -9.71
N GLU A 62 -1.79 -20.91 -8.82
CA GLU A 62 -2.43 -20.48 -7.55
C GLU A 62 -2.77 -18.98 -7.54
N TRP A 63 -2.01 -18.15 -8.26
CA TRP A 63 -2.13 -16.70 -8.20
C TRP A 63 -2.38 -16.09 -9.58
N ALA A 64 -3.22 -15.05 -9.61
CA ALA A 64 -3.33 -14.13 -10.73
C ALA A 64 -3.24 -12.68 -10.24
N LEU A 65 -2.17 -12.00 -10.66
CA LEU A 65 -1.88 -10.61 -10.31
C LEU A 65 -2.08 -9.71 -11.52
N LYS A 66 -2.59 -8.49 -11.29
CA LYS A 66 -2.62 -7.42 -12.29
C LYS A 66 -1.87 -6.22 -11.78
N VAL A 67 -0.80 -5.86 -12.48
CA VAL A 67 0.10 -4.77 -12.11
C VAL A 67 -0.04 -3.62 -13.10
N VAL A 68 -0.05 -2.39 -12.60
CA VAL A 68 -0.26 -1.17 -13.38
C VAL A 68 1.01 -0.31 -13.29
N PRO A 69 1.98 -0.48 -14.21
CA PRO A 69 3.24 0.27 -14.19
C PRO A 69 3.06 1.79 -14.17
N TRP A 70 2.11 2.31 -14.94
CA TRP A 70 1.97 3.75 -15.16
C TRP A 70 1.32 4.54 -14.01
N ILE A 71 0.96 3.88 -12.90
CA ILE A 71 0.43 4.54 -11.69
C ILE A 71 1.03 3.87 -10.46
N GLY A 72 2.23 4.29 -10.06
CA GLY A 72 2.94 3.79 -8.87
C GLY A 72 3.40 2.34 -8.94
N GLY A 73 3.38 1.73 -10.14
CA GLY A 73 3.61 0.29 -10.31
C GLY A 73 2.64 -0.60 -9.53
N ARG A 74 1.48 -0.08 -9.11
CA ARG A 74 0.57 -0.70 -8.14
C ARG A 74 0.07 -2.07 -8.57
N ILE A 75 -0.20 -2.94 -7.60
CA ILE A 75 -0.95 -4.18 -7.86
C ILE A 75 -2.43 -3.87 -7.68
N LEU A 76 -3.19 -3.98 -8.76
CA LEU A 76 -4.62 -3.72 -8.80
C LEU A 76 -5.43 -4.95 -8.33
N SER A 77 -4.93 -6.14 -8.66
CA SER A 77 -5.63 -7.41 -8.42
C SER A 77 -4.68 -8.41 -7.80
N MET A 78 -5.16 -9.11 -6.79
CA MET A 78 -4.50 -10.20 -6.09
C MET A 78 -5.52 -11.32 -5.91
N GLU A 79 -5.67 -12.13 -6.95
CA GLU A 79 -6.64 -13.22 -6.98
C GLU A 79 -5.97 -14.55 -6.66
N HIS A 80 -6.51 -15.24 -5.65
CA HIS A 80 -6.15 -16.63 -5.35
C HIS A 80 -7.08 -17.57 -6.13
N LEU A 81 -6.54 -18.22 -7.15
CA LEU A 81 -7.32 -18.99 -8.14
C LEU A 81 -8.08 -20.17 -7.51
N PRO A 82 -7.50 -20.98 -6.60
CA PRO A 82 -8.21 -22.11 -6.01
C PRO A 82 -9.44 -21.72 -5.18
N SER A 83 -9.40 -20.59 -4.46
CA SER A 83 -10.53 -20.12 -3.66
C SER A 83 -11.42 -19.12 -4.39
N GLY A 84 -10.98 -18.59 -5.55
CA GLY A 84 -11.64 -17.50 -6.27
C GLY A 84 -11.66 -16.17 -5.52
N SER A 85 -10.80 -16.02 -4.50
CA SER A 85 -10.82 -14.84 -3.63
C SER A 85 -9.97 -13.71 -4.22
N GLN A 86 -10.60 -12.54 -4.40
CA GLN A 86 -9.91 -11.28 -4.67
C GLN A 86 -9.62 -10.56 -3.35
N TRP A 87 -8.34 -10.38 -3.03
CA TRP A 87 -7.94 -9.84 -1.72
C TRP A 87 -7.90 -8.32 -1.68
N LEU A 88 -7.48 -7.67 -2.77
CA LEU A 88 -7.26 -6.23 -2.77
C LEU A 88 -8.55 -5.43 -2.96
N HIS A 89 -8.68 -4.34 -2.22
CA HIS A 89 -9.65 -3.29 -2.49
C HIS A 89 -8.99 -2.27 -3.42
N SER A 90 -9.38 -2.23 -4.70
CA SER A 90 -8.69 -1.41 -5.69
C SER A 90 -9.62 -0.78 -6.73
N ARG A 91 -9.21 0.39 -7.23
CA ARG A 91 -9.67 1.03 -8.46
C ARG A 91 -8.43 1.37 -9.28
N ILE A 92 -8.61 1.66 -10.57
CA ILE A 92 -7.49 1.91 -11.49
C ILE A 92 -6.56 3.01 -10.98
N ASP A 93 -7.11 4.06 -10.35
CA ASP A 93 -6.42 5.28 -9.94
C ASP A 93 -6.12 5.38 -8.43
N ILE A 94 -6.65 4.45 -7.62
CA ILE A 94 -6.53 4.51 -6.16
C ILE A 94 -6.66 3.14 -5.49
N ASN A 95 -5.94 2.95 -4.39
CA ASN A 95 -5.93 1.74 -3.58
C ASN A 95 -5.31 0.54 -4.34
N GLY A 96 -5.52 -0.68 -3.81
CA GLY A 96 -4.77 -1.88 -4.16
C GLY A 96 -3.52 -2.02 -3.31
N TYR A 97 -2.45 -2.52 -3.91
CA TYR A 97 -1.12 -2.51 -3.31
C TYR A 97 -0.35 -1.29 -3.81
N GLU A 98 -0.08 -0.35 -2.92
CA GLU A 98 0.73 0.85 -3.19
C GLU A 98 2.01 0.82 -2.35
N GLU A 99 3.05 1.54 -2.79
CA GLU A 99 4.22 1.79 -1.94
C GLU A 99 4.63 3.25 -1.96
N TYR A 100 5.18 3.71 -0.84
CA TYR A 100 5.56 5.09 -0.62
C TYR A 100 7.03 5.20 -0.24
N SER A 101 7.59 6.41 -0.43
CA SER A 101 8.96 6.77 -0.05
C SER A 101 9.07 7.73 1.14
N GLY A 102 7.95 8.04 1.80
CA GLY A 102 7.88 8.95 2.95
C GLY A 102 6.76 8.59 3.92
N ARG A 103 6.74 9.28 5.06
CA ARG A 103 5.77 9.05 6.14
C ARG A 103 4.38 9.57 5.82
N GLU A 104 4.29 10.50 4.89
CA GLU A 104 3.05 11.10 4.45
C GLU A 104 2.24 10.10 3.61
N TYR A 105 0.93 10.10 3.82
CA TYR A 105 0.01 9.35 2.98
C TYR A 105 0.18 9.80 1.53
N ARG A 106 0.35 8.83 0.63
CA ARG A 106 0.57 9.06 -0.80
C ARG A 106 1.77 9.96 -1.12
N SER A 107 2.86 9.81 -0.36
CA SER A 107 4.16 10.36 -0.77
C SER A 107 4.68 9.67 -2.04
N ALA A 108 5.79 10.19 -2.59
CA ALA A 108 6.33 9.74 -3.87
C ALA A 108 6.54 8.21 -3.92
N GLY A 109 6.22 7.60 -5.04
CA GLY A 109 6.18 6.14 -5.26
C GLY A 109 4.78 5.63 -5.64
N CYS A 110 3.71 6.31 -5.24
CA CYS A 110 2.34 5.84 -5.46
C CYS A 110 1.70 6.30 -6.77
N THR A 111 2.21 7.35 -7.39
CA THR A 111 1.56 7.98 -8.57
C THR A 111 2.43 8.01 -9.80
N GLU A 112 3.73 7.89 -9.60
CA GLU A 112 4.76 7.99 -10.62
C GLU A 112 4.66 6.83 -11.61
N GLU A 113 5.04 7.07 -12.86
CA GLU A 113 5.10 6.01 -13.87
C GLU A 113 6.37 5.18 -13.65
N TYR A 114 6.19 3.86 -13.52
CA TYR A 114 7.27 2.91 -13.37
C TYR A 114 7.59 2.32 -14.75
N ALA A 115 8.87 2.25 -15.06
CA ALA A 115 9.38 1.51 -16.21
C ALA A 115 9.42 0.01 -15.88
N VAL A 116 8.98 -0.82 -16.82
CA VAL A 116 9.24 -2.27 -16.77
C VAL A 116 10.68 -2.51 -17.20
N ILE A 117 11.51 -2.97 -16.28
CA ILE A 117 12.94 -3.21 -16.50
C ILE A 117 13.16 -4.62 -17.05
N GLU A 118 12.47 -5.60 -16.47
CA GLU A 118 12.61 -7.02 -16.82
C GLU A 118 11.27 -7.73 -16.58
N ARG A 119 11.00 -8.76 -17.39
CA ARG A 119 9.83 -9.61 -17.26
C ARG A 119 10.16 -11.01 -17.76
N ASP A 120 10.02 -11.97 -16.86
CA ASP A 120 10.23 -13.39 -17.14
C ASP A 120 8.89 -14.10 -17.17
N LEU A 121 8.70 -14.97 -18.16
CA LEU A 121 7.46 -15.72 -18.36
C LEU A 121 7.69 -17.21 -18.08
N GLU A 122 6.78 -17.84 -17.35
CA GLU A 122 6.85 -19.25 -16.92
C GLU A 122 7.13 -20.25 -18.07
N HIS A 123 6.80 -19.89 -19.32
CA HIS A 123 6.94 -20.72 -20.52
C HIS A 123 8.40 -21.03 -20.92
N ALA A 124 9.40 -20.34 -20.34
CA ALA A 124 10.82 -20.61 -20.56
C ALA A 124 11.44 -21.54 -19.51
N GLY A 125 10.66 -22.04 -18.54
CA GLY A 125 11.19 -22.80 -17.40
C GLY A 125 11.81 -21.92 -16.30
N GLU A 126 11.69 -20.59 -16.44
CA GLU A 126 12.09 -19.54 -15.51
C GLU A 126 10.94 -19.19 -14.54
N GLU A 127 11.24 -18.44 -13.48
CA GLU A 127 10.27 -17.92 -12.51
C GLU A 127 9.37 -16.87 -13.18
N GLU A 128 8.05 -16.84 -12.92
CA GLU A 128 7.21 -15.74 -13.40
C GLU A 128 7.55 -14.48 -12.60
N SER A 129 8.12 -13.48 -13.25
CA SER A 129 8.74 -12.33 -12.57
C SER A 129 8.50 -11.01 -13.31
N LEU A 130 8.44 -9.91 -12.56
CA LEU A 130 8.33 -8.55 -13.07
C LEU A 130 9.18 -7.60 -12.24
N ILE A 131 10.13 -6.91 -12.87
CA ILE A 131 10.92 -5.85 -12.24
C ILE A 131 10.46 -4.49 -12.77
N LEU A 132 10.11 -3.61 -11.84
CA LEU A 132 9.64 -2.25 -12.07
C LEU A 132 10.58 -1.24 -11.41
N GLU A 133 10.75 -0.07 -12.03
CA GLU A 133 11.48 1.05 -11.43
C GLU A 133 10.77 2.38 -11.67
N GLY A 134 10.52 3.12 -10.59
CA GLY A 134 9.93 4.45 -10.61
C GLY A 134 10.85 5.49 -9.99
N ASP A 135 11.10 6.59 -10.69
CA ASP A 135 11.84 7.75 -10.15
C ASP A 135 10.96 8.49 -9.14
N ILE A 136 11.45 8.64 -7.91
CA ILE A 136 10.74 9.29 -6.79
C ILE A 136 11.36 10.66 -6.45
N GLY A 137 12.15 11.21 -7.36
CA GLY A 137 12.82 12.50 -7.25
C GLY A 137 14.05 12.47 -6.34
N GLY A 138 14.82 13.57 -6.38
CA GLY A 138 16.03 13.72 -5.56
C GLY A 138 17.15 12.73 -5.90
N GLY A 139 17.12 12.14 -7.09
CA GLY A 139 18.09 11.14 -7.53
C GLY A 139 17.85 9.74 -6.98
N LEU A 140 16.65 9.48 -6.45
CA LEU A 140 16.23 8.21 -5.89
C LEU A 140 15.21 7.51 -6.80
N ALA A 141 15.19 6.19 -6.73
CA ALA A 141 14.15 5.38 -7.37
C ALA A 141 13.62 4.32 -6.40
N ILE A 142 12.37 3.94 -6.56
CA ILE A 142 11.86 2.67 -6.01
C ILE A 142 12.03 1.61 -7.10
N GLN A 143 12.74 0.54 -6.77
CA GLN A 143 12.79 -0.67 -7.57
C GLN A 143 11.97 -1.75 -6.86
N ARG A 144 11.04 -2.37 -7.59
CA ARG A 144 10.15 -3.43 -7.10
C ARG A 144 10.27 -4.65 -7.99
N GLN A 145 10.54 -5.79 -7.40
CA GLN A 145 10.45 -7.09 -8.04
C GLN A 145 9.22 -7.82 -7.49
N ILE A 146 8.37 -8.31 -8.37
CA ILE A 146 7.22 -9.16 -8.05
C ILE A 146 7.50 -10.51 -8.70
N SER A 147 7.48 -11.60 -7.95
CA SER A 147 7.78 -12.91 -8.49
C SER A 147 6.92 -14.02 -7.89
N ILE A 148 6.71 -15.09 -8.65
CA ILE A 148 6.04 -16.31 -8.21
C ILE A 148 7.06 -17.45 -8.32
N PRO A 149 7.67 -17.88 -7.19
CA PRO A 149 8.70 -18.91 -7.19
C PRO A 149 8.21 -20.22 -7.80
N LYS A 150 8.98 -20.76 -8.75
CA LYS A 150 8.65 -22.02 -9.43
C LYS A 150 8.62 -23.22 -8.48
N ASP A 151 9.48 -23.21 -7.47
CA ASP A 151 9.59 -24.25 -6.45
C ASP A 151 8.47 -24.17 -5.40
N ASN A 152 7.82 -23.01 -5.27
CA ASN A 152 6.69 -22.80 -4.37
C ASN A 152 5.63 -21.85 -4.98
N PRO A 153 4.82 -22.31 -5.94
CA PRO A 153 3.85 -21.47 -6.64
C PRO A 153 2.66 -21.01 -5.76
N LYS A 154 2.55 -21.53 -4.53
CA LYS A 154 1.54 -21.12 -3.54
C LYS A 154 1.79 -19.72 -2.98
N VAL A 155 3.00 -19.21 -3.18
CA VAL A 155 3.45 -17.94 -2.66
C VAL A 155 3.79 -17.03 -3.84
N PHE A 156 3.52 -15.75 -3.70
CA PHE A 156 4.22 -14.74 -4.49
C PHE A 156 4.94 -13.76 -3.57
N ARG A 157 6.04 -13.23 -4.06
CA ARG A 157 6.97 -12.37 -3.33
C ARG A 157 6.98 -10.98 -3.93
N ILE A 158 7.12 -9.98 -3.07
CA ILE A 158 7.40 -8.59 -3.43
C ILE A 158 8.67 -8.17 -2.70
N ASP A 159 9.70 -7.86 -3.48
CA ASP A 159 10.95 -7.28 -3.01
C ASP A 159 11.08 -5.86 -3.49
N SER A 160 10.98 -4.92 -2.56
CA SER A 160 11.03 -3.50 -2.87
C SER A 160 12.22 -2.85 -2.23
N SER A 161 12.80 -1.88 -2.93
CA SER A 161 13.93 -1.11 -2.43
C SER A 161 13.90 0.34 -2.87
N ILE A 162 14.31 1.25 -1.98
CA ILE A 162 14.65 2.63 -2.35
C ILE A 162 16.16 2.68 -2.60
N ILE A 163 16.54 3.00 -3.83
CA ILE A 163 17.91 3.01 -4.30
C ILE A 163 18.35 4.42 -4.73
N ALA A 164 19.62 4.74 -4.47
CA ALA A 164 20.23 5.96 -4.92
C ALA A 164 20.80 5.81 -6.34
N ARG A 165 20.21 6.48 -7.34
CA ARG A 165 20.69 6.47 -8.73
C ARG A 165 21.70 7.59 -8.98
N LYS A 166 21.32 8.83 -8.71
CA LYS A 166 22.12 10.04 -8.99
C LYS A 166 21.95 11.07 -7.88
N VAL A 167 22.59 10.84 -6.74
CA VAL A 167 22.59 11.81 -5.66
C VAL A 167 23.44 13.03 -6.05
N GLY A 168 22.95 14.24 -5.77
CA GLY A 168 23.57 15.49 -6.21
C GLY A 168 25.00 15.71 -5.68
N ALA A 169 25.83 16.38 -6.48
CA ALA A 169 27.17 16.78 -6.05
C ALA A 169 27.09 17.65 -4.78
N GLY A 170 27.85 17.29 -3.74
CA GLY A 170 27.87 18.02 -2.46
C GLY A 170 27.05 17.39 -1.32
N SER A 171 26.28 16.32 -1.56
CA SER A 171 25.50 15.64 -0.51
C SER A 171 26.28 14.62 0.33
N GLY A 172 27.59 14.46 0.07
CA GLY A 172 28.41 13.41 0.69
C GLY A 172 28.01 11.98 0.27
N GLY A 173 27.20 11.82 -0.78
CA GLY A 173 26.74 10.51 -1.27
C GLY A 173 25.43 10.03 -0.65
N PHE A 174 24.82 10.81 0.24
CA PHE A 174 23.56 10.49 0.91
C PHE A 174 22.39 11.31 0.36
N SER A 175 21.21 10.71 0.36
CA SER A 175 19.96 11.35 -0.04
C SER A 175 19.31 12.17 1.07
N ARG A 176 18.13 12.72 0.78
CA ARG A 176 17.14 13.14 1.79
C ARG A 176 16.70 11.95 2.66
N LEU A 177 16.08 12.24 3.81
CA LEU A 177 15.35 11.23 4.59
C LEU A 177 14.22 10.64 3.75
N VAL A 178 14.11 9.32 3.78
CA VAL A 178 13.08 8.52 3.12
C VAL A 178 12.67 7.36 4.03
N CYS A 179 11.48 6.83 3.80
CA CYS A 179 10.94 5.64 4.46
C CYS A 179 10.20 4.82 3.41
N LEU A 180 10.59 3.56 3.21
CA LEU A 180 9.87 2.66 2.33
C LEU A 180 8.65 2.13 3.07
N ARG A 181 7.47 2.23 2.46
CA ARG A 181 6.22 1.73 3.02
C ARG A 181 5.49 0.85 2.04
N ALA A 182 5.17 -0.38 2.43
CA ALA A 182 4.17 -1.19 1.75
C ALA A 182 2.79 -0.83 2.31
N HIS A 183 1.86 -0.46 1.44
CA HIS A 183 0.52 0.00 1.79
C HIS A 183 -0.53 -0.79 1.00
N PRO A 184 -0.70 -2.10 1.28
CA PRO A 184 -1.83 -2.86 0.74
C PRO A 184 -3.13 -2.42 1.40
N MET A 185 -4.20 -2.34 0.61
CA MET A 185 -5.58 -2.24 1.10
C MET A 185 -6.35 -3.49 0.71
N PHE A 186 -6.83 -4.22 1.71
CA PHE A 186 -7.60 -5.45 1.53
C PHE A 186 -9.10 -5.20 1.66
N THR A 187 -9.89 -5.95 0.90
CA THR A 187 -11.36 -6.01 1.06
C THR A 187 -11.72 -7.03 2.12
N LEU A 188 -12.68 -6.68 2.99
CA LEU A 188 -13.26 -7.60 3.96
C LEU A 188 -14.64 -8.06 3.46
N LEU A 189 -14.74 -9.33 3.04
CA LEU A 189 -16.01 -9.89 2.58
C LEU A 189 -16.98 -10.08 3.75
N HIS A 190 -16.47 -10.56 4.89
CA HIS A 190 -17.25 -10.75 6.11
C HIS A 190 -16.60 -9.98 7.27
N PRO A 191 -16.76 -8.64 7.36
CA PRO A 191 -16.06 -7.83 8.35
C PRO A 191 -16.25 -8.31 9.79
N THR A 192 -17.45 -8.75 10.18
CA THR A 192 -17.73 -9.23 11.54
C THR A 192 -17.10 -10.58 11.86
N GLU A 193 -16.63 -11.31 10.84
CA GLU A 193 -16.03 -12.64 10.94
C GLU A 193 -14.57 -12.63 10.47
N SER A 194 -14.01 -11.43 10.26
CA SER A 194 -12.63 -11.22 9.84
C SER A 194 -11.81 -10.61 10.97
N PHE A 195 -10.56 -11.02 11.10
CA PHE A 195 -9.64 -10.50 12.12
C PHE A 195 -8.19 -10.72 11.69
N ILE A 196 -7.25 -10.01 12.31
CA ILE A 196 -5.82 -10.19 12.08
C ILE A 196 -5.24 -10.99 13.23
N SER A 197 -4.50 -12.06 12.90
CA SER A 197 -3.82 -12.90 13.88
C SER A 197 -2.30 -12.84 13.71
N PHE A 198 -1.57 -12.69 14.81
CA PHE A 198 -0.11 -12.77 14.82
C PHE A 198 0.46 -13.09 16.20
N THR A 199 1.73 -13.49 16.20
CA THR A 199 2.57 -13.56 17.40
C THR A 199 3.60 -12.46 17.32
N THR A 200 3.76 -11.69 18.38
CA THR A 200 4.76 -10.61 18.47
C THR A 200 6.17 -11.16 18.65
N VAL A 201 7.18 -10.31 18.50
CA VAL A 201 8.59 -10.64 18.77
C VAL A 201 8.78 -11.15 20.20
N ASN A 202 8.08 -10.59 21.20
CA ASN A 202 8.13 -11.09 22.57
C ASN A 202 7.34 -12.40 22.83
N GLY A 203 6.69 -12.96 21.81
CA GLY A 203 5.95 -14.22 21.91
C GLY A 203 4.47 -14.09 22.31
N SER A 204 3.95 -12.88 22.51
CA SER A 204 2.54 -12.64 22.81
C SER A 204 1.68 -12.89 21.58
N LYS A 205 0.52 -13.54 21.76
CA LYS A 205 -0.43 -13.84 20.68
C LYS A 205 -1.54 -12.81 20.65
N HIS A 206 -1.88 -12.33 19.46
CA HIS A 206 -2.89 -11.31 19.26
C HIS A 206 -3.92 -11.75 18.22
N GLU A 207 -5.19 -11.42 18.50
CA GLU A 207 -6.28 -11.39 17.54
C GLU A 207 -6.86 -9.98 17.57
N ILE A 208 -6.71 -9.24 16.47
CA ILE A 208 -7.16 -7.87 16.32
C ILE A 208 -8.40 -7.89 15.43
N TRP A 209 -9.54 -7.52 16.00
CA TRP A 209 -10.81 -7.42 15.29
C TRP A 209 -10.99 -6.02 14.69
N PRO A 210 -11.84 -5.87 13.66
CA PRO A 210 -12.19 -4.57 13.12
C PRO A 210 -12.68 -3.62 14.21
N ASP A 211 -12.02 -2.47 14.29
CA ASP A 211 -12.34 -1.38 15.21
C ASP A 211 -11.99 -0.05 14.54
N SER A 212 -12.58 1.06 14.95
CA SER A 212 -12.27 2.35 14.35
C SER A 212 -10.83 2.78 14.66
N GLY A 213 -10.08 3.17 13.62
CA GLY A 213 -8.80 3.85 13.75
C GLY A 213 -7.57 3.00 13.41
N GLU A 214 -6.42 3.53 13.79
CA GLU A 214 -5.11 3.01 13.44
C GLU A 214 -4.44 2.40 14.68
N GLN A 215 -3.82 1.23 14.51
CA GLN A 215 -3.01 0.55 15.52
C GLN A 215 -1.61 0.36 14.97
N THR A 216 -0.61 0.75 15.76
CA THR A 216 0.81 0.68 15.39
C THR A 216 1.55 -0.29 16.30
N PHE A 217 2.43 -1.09 15.70
CA PHE A 217 3.25 -2.09 16.39
C PHE A 217 4.73 -1.89 16.03
N GLU A 218 5.54 -1.64 17.06
CA GLU A 218 6.98 -1.38 16.96
C GLU A 218 7.76 -2.18 18.01
N GLY A 219 9.05 -2.39 17.77
CA GLY A 219 9.93 -3.12 18.67
C GLY A 219 9.38 -4.52 19.01
N ASP A 220 9.36 -4.84 20.30
CA ASP A 220 8.96 -6.16 20.80
C ASP A 220 7.47 -6.50 20.59
N LEU A 221 6.64 -5.50 20.25
CA LEU A 221 5.22 -5.66 19.96
C LEU A 221 4.93 -5.87 18.47
N MET A 222 5.93 -5.75 17.60
CA MET A 222 5.77 -6.01 16.17
C MET A 222 5.45 -7.49 15.91
N PRO A 223 4.61 -7.83 14.91
CA PRO A 223 4.50 -9.21 14.46
C PRO A 223 5.88 -9.79 14.12
N ASN A 224 6.14 -11.01 14.57
CA ASN A 224 7.44 -11.66 14.40
C ASN A 224 7.60 -12.23 12.98
N GLY A 225 7.70 -11.33 12.01
CA GLY A 225 7.88 -11.64 10.59
C GLY A 225 6.66 -12.24 9.89
N LYS A 226 5.49 -12.24 10.55
CA LYS A 226 4.25 -12.76 10.00
C LYS A 226 3.02 -12.24 10.71
N TRP A 227 1.99 -11.93 9.92
CA TRP A 227 0.60 -11.81 10.35
C TRP A 227 -0.34 -12.44 9.33
N THR A 228 -1.57 -12.77 9.75
CA THR A 228 -2.59 -13.38 8.90
C THR A 228 -3.88 -12.58 8.97
N LEU A 229 -4.43 -12.19 7.82
CA LEU A 229 -5.81 -11.71 7.72
C LEU A 229 -6.75 -12.91 7.55
N CYS A 230 -7.49 -13.25 8.58
CA CYS A 230 -8.41 -14.39 8.62
C CYS A 230 -9.82 -13.97 8.21
N ASP A 231 -10.52 -14.81 7.45
CA ASP A 231 -11.97 -14.75 7.21
C ASP A 231 -12.59 -16.08 7.63
N LYS A 232 -13.29 -16.09 8.78
CA LYS A 232 -13.87 -17.32 9.34
C LYS A 232 -15.01 -17.88 8.50
N CYS A 233 -15.78 -17.03 7.82
CA CYS A 233 -16.88 -17.47 6.97
C CYS A 233 -16.37 -18.25 5.75
N LEU A 234 -15.23 -17.83 5.19
CA LEU A 234 -14.60 -18.54 4.08
C LEU A 234 -13.71 -19.70 4.53
N GLY A 235 -13.33 -19.77 5.80
CA GLY A 235 -12.39 -20.78 6.30
C GLY A 235 -10.99 -20.62 5.70
N ILE A 236 -10.60 -19.38 5.34
CA ILE A 236 -9.28 -19.08 4.77
C ILE A 236 -8.60 -17.92 5.50
N GLY A 237 -7.27 -17.85 5.38
CA GLY A 237 -6.47 -16.72 5.85
C GLY A 237 -5.42 -16.33 4.84
N LEU A 238 -5.25 -15.01 4.63
CA LEU A 238 -4.15 -14.46 3.87
C LEU A 238 -2.96 -14.21 4.80
N VAL A 239 -1.93 -15.03 4.67
CA VAL A 239 -0.68 -14.88 5.40
C VAL A 239 0.19 -13.87 4.67
N SER A 240 0.71 -12.88 5.39
CA SER A 240 1.80 -12.02 4.92
C SER A 240 3.04 -12.28 5.79
N ARG A 241 4.13 -12.73 5.17
CA ARG A 241 5.43 -12.94 5.85
C ARG A 241 6.42 -11.90 5.37
N PHE A 242 7.27 -11.42 6.27
CA PHE A 242 8.22 -10.35 5.99
C PHE A 242 9.47 -10.45 6.86
N SER A 243 10.56 -9.78 6.44
CA SER A 243 11.80 -9.72 7.19
C SER A 243 11.70 -8.72 8.35
N THR A 244 11.87 -9.19 9.59
CA THR A 244 11.92 -8.32 10.79
C THR A 244 13.16 -7.43 10.84
N ASN A 245 14.19 -7.73 10.01
CA ASN A 245 15.37 -6.88 9.89
C ASN A 245 15.14 -5.67 8.98
N GLU A 246 14.08 -5.71 8.15
CA GLU A 246 13.76 -4.69 7.15
C GLU A 246 12.57 -3.82 7.58
N VAL A 247 11.64 -4.42 8.33
CA VAL A 247 10.45 -3.75 8.85
C VAL A 247 10.73 -3.19 10.25
N PHE A 248 10.61 -1.87 10.39
CA PHE A 248 10.73 -1.14 11.65
C PHE A 248 9.40 -1.01 12.38
N LYS A 249 8.30 -0.93 11.62
CA LYS A 249 6.96 -0.69 12.14
C LYS A 249 5.91 -1.39 11.29
N CYS A 250 4.94 -2.02 11.96
CA CYS A 250 3.72 -2.53 11.33
C CYS A 250 2.52 -1.65 11.72
N MET A 251 1.60 -1.41 10.80
CA MET A 251 0.38 -0.65 11.08
C MET A 251 -0.86 -1.36 10.55
N ILE A 252 -1.90 -1.37 11.38
CA ILE A 252 -3.24 -1.85 11.01
C ILE A 252 -4.14 -0.63 10.97
N HIS A 253 -4.85 -0.43 9.86
CA HIS A 253 -5.89 0.59 9.77
C HIS A 253 -7.16 -0.04 9.20
N TRP A 254 -8.22 -0.04 10.00
CA TRP A 254 -9.51 -0.57 9.60
C TRP A 254 -10.38 0.53 9.00
N GLY A 255 -10.89 0.27 7.79
CA GLY A 255 -11.88 1.10 7.13
C GLY A 255 -13.27 0.45 7.15
N THR A 256 -14.23 1.08 6.47
CA THR A 256 -15.56 0.50 6.28
C THR A 256 -15.50 -0.64 5.26
N GLY A 257 -15.31 -1.87 5.74
CA GLY A 257 -15.21 -3.07 4.90
C GLY A 257 -13.83 -3.27 4.26
N THR A 258 -12.80 -2.59 4.78
CA THR A 258 -11.42 -2.72 4.30
C THR A 258 -10.44 -2.75 5.46
N VAL A 259 -9.23 -3.23 5.19
CA VAL A 259 -8.11 -3.12 6.13
C VAL A 259 -6.80 -2.87 5.42
N ASN A 260 -5.99 -1.98 5.97
CA ASN A 260 -4.59 -1.81 5.58
C ASN A 260 -3.69 -2.55 6.55
N LEU A 261 -2.75 -3.31 6.00
CA LEU A 261 -1.71 -4.02 6.74
C LEU A 261 -0.36 -3.49 6.25
N GLU A 262 0.07 -2.38 6.82
CA GLU A 262 1.24 -1.67 6.33
C GLU A 262 2.53 -2.15 6.97
N LEU A 263 3.58 -2.25 6.15
CA LEU A 263 4.94 -2.50 6.57
C LEU A 263 5.77 -1.25 6.30
N TRP A 264 6.51 -0.78 7.29
CA TRP A 264 7.31 0.43 7.20
C TRP A 264 8.76 0.10 7.52
N SER A 265 9.68 0.57 6.69
CA SER A 265 11.10 0.59 7.03
C SER A 265 11.39 1.70 8.06
N GLU A 266 12.61 1.71 8.58
CA GLU A 266 13.12 2.89 9.28
C GLU A 266 13.11 4.13 8.36
N GLU A 267 13.17 5.32 8.96
CA GLU A 267 13.35 6.58 8.26
C GLU A 267 14.81 7.00 8.34
N ARG A 268 15.49 7.04 7.18
CA ARG A 268 16.90 7.45 7.12
C ARG A 268 17.31 7.91 5.72
N PRO A 269 18.48 8.52 5.55
CA PRO A 269 19.07 8.73 4.24
C PRO A 269 19.47 7.39 3.60
N VAL A 270 19.43 7.32 2.27
CA VAL A 270 19.94 6.19 1.49
C VAL A 270 21.18 6.59 0.69
N SER A 271 22.09 5.63 0.51
CA SER A 271 23.21 5.71 -0.43
C SER A 271 23.13 4.53 -1.42
N LYS A 272 24.09 4.45 -2.35
CA LYS A 272 24.17 3.30 -3.28
C LYS A 272 24.44 1.98 -2.55
N GLU A 273 25.16 2.06 -1.44
CA GLU A 273 25.61 0.92 -0.64
C GLU A 273 24.63 0.57 0.50
N SER A 274 23.70 1.48 0.81
CA SER A 274 22.75 1.34 1.92
C SER A 274 21.30 1.63 1.49
N PRO A 275 20.72 0.84 0.56
CA PRO A 275 19.32 0.98 0.20
C PRO A 275 18.40 0.70 1.39
N LEU A 276 17.18 1.23 1.37
CA LEU A 276 16.09 0.71 2.20
C LEU A 276 15.42 -0.44 1.46
N ARG A 277 14.99 -1.48 2.18
CA ARG A 277 14.36 -2.66 1.61
C ARG A 277 13.14 -3.06 2.42
N ILE A 278 12.15 -3.64 1.75
CA ILE A 278 11.07 -4.42 2.35
C ILE A 278 10.84 -5.62 1.44
N SER A 279 11.09 -6.81 1.98
CA SER A 279 10.82 -8.10 1.35
C SER A 279 9.67 -8.76 2.09
N HIS A 280 8.62 -9.11 1.35
CA HIS A 280 7.47 -9.80 1.92
C HIS A 280 6.78 -10.68 0.88
N GLU A 281 5.99 -11.61 1.38
CA GLU A 281 5.30 -12.61 0.57
C GLU A 281 3.89 -12.84 1.06
N TYR A 282 3.06 -13.38 0.17
CA TYR A 282 1.67 -13.70 0.45
C TYR A 282 1.34 -15.16 0.14
N GLU A 283 0.57 -15.79 1.02
CA GLU A 283 0.06 -17.16 0.86
C GLU A 283 -1.37 -17.24 1.38
N VAL A 284 -2.26 -17.96 0.70
CA VAL A 284 -3.57 -18.31 1.25
C VAL A 284 -3.50 -19.68 1.91
N ILE A 285 -3.97 -19.74 3.15
CA ILE A 285 -4.08 -20.99 3.90
C ILE A 285 -5.54 -21.26 4.27
N SER A 286 -5.91 -22.52 4.45
CA SER A 286 -7.15 -22.87 5.14
C SER A 286 -6.98 -22.62 6.64
N ILE A 287 -8.02 -22.10 7.29
CA ILE A 287 -8.09 -21.95 8.73
C ILE A 287 -9.20 -22.85 9.31
N PRO A 288 -9.05 -23.33 10.55
CA PRO A 288 -10.03 -24.22 11.18
C PRO A 288 -11.42 -23.61 11.36
#